data_AF-A0A2A6RLH9-F1
#
_entry.id   AF-A0A2A6RLH9-F1
#
_cell.length_a   1.000
_cell.length_b   1.000
_cell.length_c   1.000
_cell.angle_alpha   90.00
_cell.angle_beta   90.00
_cell.angle_gamma   90.00
#
_symmetry.space_group_name_H-M   'P 1'
#
loop_
_entity.id
_entity.type
_entity.pdbx_description
1 polymer ?
#
loop_
_entity_poly.entity_id
_entity_poly.type
_entity_poly.pdbx_seq_one_letter_code
_entity_poly.pdbx_strand_id
1 'polypeptide(L)' 'MTTETITIRVDVRAAQAFKTASNEERQKLEALLSLRLLEAAQSTESLEQLMRRISHNAQQRGLTPELLEAILHESE' A
#
# COMPACT_ATOMS: atom_id res chain seq x y z
N MET A 1 9.96 16.67 2.86
CA MET A 1 8.88 15.72 3.24
C MET A 1 8.24 16.24 4.50
N THR A 2 6.91 16.24 4.56
CA THR A 2 6.20 16.50 5.81
C THR A 2 6.22 15.21 6.63
N THR A 3 6.66 15.28 7.88
CA THR A 3 6.73 14.13 8.79
C THR A 3 5.84 14.37 10.00
N GLU A 4 5.32 13.28 10.57
CA GLU A 4 4.50 13.31 11.79
C GLU A 4 5.04 12.28 12.78
N THR A 5 5.01 12.61 14.08
CA THR A 5 5.56 11.72 15.12
C THR A 5 4.53 10.68 15.53
N ILE A 6 4.93 9.41 15.47
CA ILE A 6 4.14 8.28 15.97
C ILE A 6 4.89 7.55 17.08
N THR A 7 4.17 6.99 18.05
CA THR A 7 4.76 6.13 19.09
C THR A 7 4.56 4.67 18.71
N ILE A 8 5.66 3.95 18.52
CA ILE A 8 5.63 2.52 18.17
C ILE A 8 6.51 1.72 19.15
N ARG A 9 6.14 0.46 19.38
CA ARG A 9 6.98 -0.49 20.13
C ARG A 9 7.91 -1.20 19.15
N VAL A 10 9.19 -1.22 19.48
CA VAL A 10 10.25 -1.88 18.71
C VAL A 10 11.13 -2.70 19.65
N ASP A 11 12.02 -3.52 19.09
CA ASP A 11 13.05 -4.22 19.86
C ASP A 11 13.91 -3.24 20.68
N VAL A 12 14.32 -3.65 21.87
CA VAL A 12 15.05 -2.76 22.80
C VAL A 12 16.39 -2.30 22.22
N ARG A 13 17.07 -3.15 21.44
CA ARG A 13 18.35 -2.82 20.81
C ARG A 13 18.15 -1.85 19.67
N ALA A 14 17.07 -2.00 18.90
CA ALA A 14 16.70 -1.05 17.86
C ALA A 14 16.38 0.33 18.45
N ALA A 15 15.64 0.38 19.55
CA ALA A 15 15.36 1.63 20.27
C ALA A 15 16.65 2.30 20.77
N GLN A 16 17.58 1.52 21.33
CA GLN A 16 18.88 2.05 21.76
C GLN A 16 19.71 2.57 20.58
N ALA A 17 19.83 1.80 19.50
CA ALA A 17 20.57 2.20 18.31
C ALA A 17 20.05 3.52 17.71
N PHE A 18 18.72 3.67 17.61
CA PHE A 18 18.10 4.92 17.14
C PHE A 18 18.39 6.09 18.09
N LYS A 19 18.28 5.86 19.41
CA LYS A 19 18.58 6.88 20.43
C LYS A 19 20.05 7.29 20.47
N THR A 20 20.99 6.43 20.08
CA THR A 20 22.42 6.77 20.05
C THR A 20 22.90 7.29 18.71
N ALA A 21 22.10 7.15 17.63
CA ALA A 21 22.44 7.62 16.30
C ALA A 21 22.51 9.15 16.23
N SER A 22 23.35 9.64 15.32
CA SER A 22 23.40 11.06 14.94
C SER A 22 22.08 11.53 14.33
N ASN A 23 21.86 12.84 14.28
CA ASN A 23 20.66 13.41 13.66
C ASN A 23 20.50 12.98 12.19
N GLU A 24 21.60 12.89 11.45
CA GLU A 24 21.57 12.47 10.05
C GLU A 24 21.18 10.99 9.92
N GLU A 25 21.73 10.12 10.77
CA GLU A 25 21.37 8.69 10.79
C GLU A 25 19.92 8.49 11.20
N ARG A 26 19.42 9.23 12.20
CA ARG A 26 18.02 9.19 12.61
C ARG A 26 17.08 9.56 11.47
N GLN A 27 17.37 10.64 10.74
CA GLN A 27 16.57 11.03 9.56
C GLN A 27 16.54 9.93 8.48
N LYS A 28 17.67 9.27 8.23
CA LYS A 28 17.73 8.13 7.29
C LYS A 28 16.89 6.95 7.79
N LEU A 29 16.95 6.64 9.08
CA LEU A 29 16.15 5.57 9.70
C LEU A 29 14.65 5.89 9.67
N GLU A 30 14.26 7.14 9.95
CA GLU A 30 12.87 7.61 9.85
C GLU A 30 12.33 7.49 8.43
N ALA A 31 13.12 7.86 7.42
CA ALA A 31 12.76 7.72 6.01
C ALA A 31 12.58 6.24 5.63
N LEU A 32 13.51 5.37 6.05
CA LEU A 32 13.41 3.93 5.81
C LEU A 32 12.16 3.33 6.45
N LEU A 33 11.87 3.68 7.71
CA LEU A 33 10.68 3.21 8.41
C LEU A 33 9.41 3.69 7.73
N SER A 34 9.37 4.97 7.31
CA SER A 34 8.23 5.54 6.60
C SER A 34 7.94 4.79 5.30
N LEU A 35 8.98 4.47 4.51
CA LEU A 35 8.83 3.69 3.28
C LEU A 35 8.27 2.30 3.58
N ARG A 36 8.80 1.60 4.58
CA ARG A 36 8.32 0.25 4.95
C ARG A 36 6.87 0.26 5.45
N LEU A 37 6.47 1.28 6.22
CA LEU A 37 5.09 1.44 6.66
C LEU A 37 4.14 1.68 5.48
N LEU A 38 4.56 2.51 4.52
CA LEU A 38 3.79 2.75 3.30
C LEU A 38 3.69 1.50 2.42
N GLU A 39 4.78 0.77 2.22
CA GLU A 39 4.78 -0.50 1.48
C GLU A 39 3.86 -1.53 2.13
N ALA A 40 3.94 -1.69 3.45
CA ALA A 40 3.07 -2.60 4.21
C ALA A 40 1.60 -2.18 4.19
N ALA A 41 1.32 -0.88 4.08
CA ALA A 41 -0.04 -0.36 3.92
C ALA A 41 -0.55 -0.44 2.47
N GLN A 42 0.35 -0.46 1.47
CA GLN A 42 -0.02 -0.63 0.05
C GLN A 42 -0.29 -2.09 -0.30
N SER A 43 0.33 -3.05 0.40
CA SER A 43 0.14 -4.48 0.16
C SER A 43 -1.22 -5.02 0.64
N THR A 44 -2.12 -4.16 1.12
CA THR A 44 -3.43 -4.55 1.66
C THR A 44 -4.61 -4.30 0.73
N GLU A 45 -4.43 -3.95 -0.56
CA GLU A 45 -5.58 -4.02 -1.48
C GLU A 45 -6.01 -5.48 -1.56
N SER A 46 -7.13 -5.81 -0.91
CA SER A 46 -7.66 -7.17 -0.96
C SER A 46 -7.98 -7.52 -2.41
N LEU A 47 -7.94 -8.81 -2.77
CA LEU A 47 -8.37 -9.25 -4.09
C LEU A 47 -9.75 -8.68 -4.44
N GLU A 48 -10.64 -8.60 -3.46
CA GLU A 48 -11.97 -8.00 -3.60
C GLU A 48 -11.92 -6.49 -3.93
N GLN A 49 -11.05 -5.71 -3.28
CA GLN A 49 -10.87 -4.28 -3.59
C GLN A 49 -10.26 -4.10 -4.99
N LEU A 50 -9.27 -4.92 -5.33
CA LEU A 50 -8.66 -4.95 -6.65
C LEU A 50 -9.69 -5.30 -7.74
N MET A 51 -10.49 -6.35 -7.53
CA MET A 51 -11.54 -6.76 -8.47
C MET A 51 -12.60 -5.67 -8.61
N ARG A 52 -13.06 -5.03 -7.51
CA ARG A 52 -13.98 -3.89 -7.58
C ARG A 52 -13.43 -2.75 -8.43
N ARG A 53 -12.16 -2.40 -8.24
CA ARG A 53 -11.49 -1.34 -9.01
C ARG A 53 -11.38 -1.71 -10.49
N ILE A 54 -11.05 -2.96 -10.81
CA ILE A 54 -11.00 -3.46 -12.19
C ILE A 54 -12.39 -3.41 -12.82
N SER A 55 -13.43 -3.93 -12.14
CA SER A 55 -14.81 -3.88 -12.60
C SER A 55 -15.29 -2.45 -12.86
N HIS A 56 -14.99 -1.51 -11.95
CA HIS A 56 -15.34 -0.10 -12.13
C HIS A 56 -14.66 0.51 -13.35
N ASN A 57 -13.35 0.29 -13.51
CA ASN A 57 -12.60 0.79 -14.67
C ASN A 57 -13.10 0.21 -15.99
N ALA A 58 -13.50 -1.06 -16.01
CA ALA A 58 -14.05 -1.69 -17.20
C ALA A 58 -15.40 -1.05 -17.60
N GLN A 59 -16.29 -0.83 -16.63
CA GLN A 59 -17.57 -0.14 -16.85
C GLN A 59 -17.36 1.29 -17.39
N GLN A 60 -16.43 2.06 -16.80
CA GLN A 60 -16.09 3.40 -17.28
C GLN A 60 -15.54 3.42 -18.72
N ARG A 61 -14.94 2.31 -19.16
CA ARG A 61 -14.42 2.14 -20.53
C ARG A 61 -15.46 1.56 -21.49
N GLY A 62 -16.72 1.43 -21.07
CA GLY A 62 -17.83 0.97 -21.90
C GLY A 62 -18.07 -0.54 -21.86
N LEU A 63 -17.46 -1.28 -20.93
CA LEU A 63 -17.86 -2.66 -20.67
C LEU A 63 -19.20 -2.67 -19.92
N THR A 64 -20.29 -2.73 -20.67
CA THR A 64 -21.64 -2.87 -20.09
C THR A 64 -21.88 -4.32 -19.65
N PRO A 65 -22.84 -4.56 -18.74
CA PRO A 65 -23.21 -5.92 -18.33
C PRO A 65 -23.55 -6.83 -19.52
N GLU A 66 -24.20 -6.30 -20.55
CA GLU A 66 -24.62 -7.04 -21.74
C GLU A 66 -23.43 -7.43 -22.61
N LEU A 67 -22.45 -6.53 -22.75
CA LEU A 67 -21.22 -6.84 -23.48
C LEU A 67 -20.36 -7.87 -22.74
N LEU A 68 -20.29 -7.77 -21.41
CA LEU A 68 -19.63 -8.78 -20.58
C LEU A 68 -20.29 -10.15 -20.75
N GLU A 69 -21.63 -10.19 -20.71
CA GLU A 69 -22.39 -11.43 -20.89
C GLU A 69 -22.13 -12.06 -22.26
N ALA A 70 -22.09 -11.24 -23.32
CA ALA A 70 -21.77 -11.69 -24.67
C ALA A 70 -20.35 -12.29 -24.76
N ILE A 71 -19.35 -11.65 -24.16
CA ILE A 71 -17.97 -12.15 -24.13
C ILE A 71 -17.87 -13.49 -23.39
N LEU A 72 -18.58 -13.63 -22.27
CA LEU A 72 -18.55 -14.86 -21.46
C LEU A 72 -19.23 -16.03 -22.16
N HIS A 73 -20.27 -15.78 -22.96
CA HIS A 73 -20.98 -16.79 -23.74
C HIS A 73 -20.34 -17.08 -25.11
N GLU A 74 -19.44 -16.22 -25.61
CA GLU A 74 -18.70 -16.47 -26.86
C GLU A 74 -17.59 -17.53 -26.70
N SER A 75 -17.23 -17.86 -25.44
CA SER A 75 -16.17 -18.81 -25.10
C SER A 75 -16.67 -20.22 -24.75
N GLU A 76 -17.98 -20.48 -24.89
CA GLU A 76 -18.61 -21.82 -24.84
C GLU A 76 -18.83 -22.38 -26.26
#